data_AF-Q0HWU0-F1
#
_entry.id   AF-Q0HWU0-F1
#
_cell.length_a   1.000
_cell.length_b   1.000
_cell.length_c   1.000
_cell.angle_alpha   90.00
_cell.angle_beta   90.00
_cell.angle_gamma   90.00
#
_symmetry.space_group_name_H-M   'P 1'
#
loop_
_entity.id
_entity.type
_entity.pdbx_description
1 polymer ?
#
loop_
_entity_poly.entity_id
_entity_poly.type
_entity_poly.pdbx_seq_one_letter_code
_entity_poly.pdbx_strand_id
1 'polypeptide(L)'
;MSEFLEILTHGRRFKAAVKDLSVEELRDLAAKLDKILVERESMAAEEQQAIAARNAKIEEIRQQMEAVGLSIDDLGGVAVKAVGKKRAPRPAKYQIEVNGEVIQWTGQGRMPTVFKNEVNKGRSMDDFLI
;
A
#
# COMPACT_ATOMS: atom_id res chain seq x y z
N MET A 1 4.83 -7.48 13.71
CA MET A 1 3.83 -8.16 14.56
C MET A 1 4.37 -8.10 15.98
N SER A 2 3.56 -7.89 17.02
CA SER A 2 4.13 -7.85 18.38
C SER A 2 4.72 -9.22 18.74
N GLU A 3 5.77 -9.25 19.57
CA GLU A 3 6.44 -10.49 20.00
C GLU A 3 5.46 -11.52 20.57
N PHE A 4 4.45 -11.04 21.31
CA PHE A 4 3.35 -11.85 21.82
C PHE A 4 2.57 -12.58 20.71
N LEU A 5 2.23 -11.88 19.63
CA LEU A 5 1.48 -12.47 18.52
C LEU A 5 2.29 -13.52 17.77
N GLU A 6 3.61 -13.31 17.60
CA GLU A 6 4.48 -14.32 16.97
C GLU A 6 4.57 -15.63 17.77
N ILE A 7 4.45 -15.54 19.09
CA ILE A 7 4.37 -16.71 19.97
C ILE A 7 3.00 -17.38 19.80
N LEU A 8 1.91 -16.60 19.85
CA LEU A 8 0.53 -17.10 19.81
C LEU A 8 0.18 -17.76 18.48
N THR A 9 0.67 -17.24 17.35
CA THR A 9 0.42 -17.79 16.01
C THR A 9 1.32 -18.98 15.64
N HIS A 10 2.30 -19.33 16.48
CA HIS A 10 3.22 -20.42 16.20
C HIS A 10 3.07 -21.57 17.21
N GLY A 11 2.47 -22.68 16.78
CA GLY A 11 2.04 -23.78 17.68
C GLY A 11 3.10 -24.34 18.64
N ARG A 12 4.38 -24.46 18.23
CA ARG A 12 5.45 -24.92 19.14
C ARG A 12 5.79 -23.89 20.21
N ARG A 13 5.88 -22.60 19.82
CA ARG A 13 6.16 -21.50 20.74
C ARG A 13 4.98 -21.28 21.68
N PHE A 14 3.76 -21.29 21.16
CA PHE A 14 2.53 -21.22 21.95
C PHE A 14 2.47 -22.34 22.99
N LYS A 15 2.69 -23.60 22.58
CA LYS A 15 2.70 -24.75 23.51
C LYS A 15 3.74 -24.59 24.63
N ALA A 16 4.92 -24.05 24.32
CA ALA A 16 5.94 -23.78 25.33
C ALA A 16 5.51 -22.65 26.28
N ALA A 17 4.89 -21.60 25.76
CA ALA A 17 4.44 -20.44 26.53
C ALA A 17 3.28 -20.74 27.49
N VAL A 18 2.45 -21.73 27.19
CA VAL A 18 1.30 -22.13 28.02
C VAL A 18 1.55 -23.41 28.84
N LYS A 19 2.79 -23.90 28.86
CA LYS A 19 3.14 -25.19 29.46
C LYS A 19 2.81 -25.27 30.96
N ASP A 20 2.96 -24.17 31.67
CA ASP A 20 2.79 -24.12 33.13
C ASP A 20 1.36 -23.73 33.54
N LEU A 21 0.45 -23.53 32.59
CA LEU A 21 -0.96 -23.26 32.85
C LEU A 21 -1.74 -24.56 33.06
N SER A 22 -2.71 -24.51 33.98
CA SER A 22 -3.68 -25.57 34.19
C SER A 22 -4.67 -25.67 33.02
N VAL A 23 -5.37 -26.81 32.94
CA VAL A 23 -6.41 -27.03 31.93
C VAL A 23 -7.56 -26.02 32.06
N GLU A 24 -7.89 -25.62 33.29
CA GLU A 24 -8.95 -24.63 33.54
C GLU A 24 -8.56 -23.24 33.02
N GLU A 25 -7.33 -22.80 33.29
CA GLU A 25 -6.81 -21.53 32.76
C GLU A 25 -6.71 -21.52 31.23
N LEU A 26 -6.35 -22.65 30.62
CA LEU A 26 -6.36 -22.81 29.17
C LEU A 26 -7.78 -22.69 28.58
N ARG A 27 -8.79 -23.24 29.26
CA ARG A 27 -10.20 -23.08 28.86
C ARG A 27 -10.66 -21.64 28.98
N ASP A 28 -10.28 -20.94 30.05
CA ASP A 28 -10.60 -19.52 30.22
C ASP A 28 -9.93 -18.65 29.17
N LEU A 29 -8.69 -18.96 28.79
CA LEU A 29 -7.99 -18.29 27.69
C LEU A 29 -8.72 -18.49 26.36
N ALA A 30 -9.13 -19.73 26.06
CA ALA A 30 -9.91 -20.05 24.86
C ALA A 30 -11.24 -19.29 24.83
N ALA A 31 -11.98 -19.28 25.96
CA ALA A 31 -13.25 -18.56 26.07
C ALA A 31 -13.11 -17.05 25.84
N LYS A 32 -11.99 -16.44 26.26
CA LYS A 32 -11.70 -15.03 25.96
C LYS A 32 -11.45 -14.80 24.47
N LEU A 33 -10.73 -15.71 23.81
CA LEU A 33 -10.48 -15.63 22.38
C LEU A 33 -11.79 -15.81 21.58
N ASP A 34 -12.65 -16.75 21.99
CA ASP A 34 -13.95 -16.98 21.36
C ASP A 34 -14.85 -15.74 21.45
N LYS A 35 -14.87 -15.03 22.59
CA LYS A 35 -15.61 -13.77 22.72
C LYS A 35 -15.14 -12.71 21.73
N ILE A 36 -13.82 -12.55 21.59
CA ILE A 36 -13.22 -11.62 20.63
C ILE A 36 -13.61 -12.02 19.19
N LEU A 37 -13.63 -13.32 18.90
CA LEU A 37 -14.03 -13.83 17.59
C LEU A 37 -15.49 -13.48 17.29
N VAL A 38 -16.41 -13.76 18.22
CA VAL A 38 -17.83 -13.42 18.07
C VAL A 38 -18.05 -11.92 17.84
N GLU A 39 -17.37 -11.06 18.60
CA GLU A 39 -17.44 -9.60 18.42
C GLU A 39 -16.95 -9.17 17.03
N ARG A 40 -15.88 -9.80 16.52
CA ARG A 40 -15.34 -9.46 15.19
C ARG A 40 -16.23 -9.96 14.06
N GLU A 41 -16.82 -11.14 14.22
CA GLU A 41 -17.79 -11.68 13.25
C GLU A 41 -19.05 -10.82 13.20
N SER A 42 -19.57 -10.37 14.34
CA SER A 42 -20.74 -9.48 14.36
C SER A 42 -20.45 -8.14 13.69
N MET A 43 -19.30 -7.52 14.00
CA MET A 43 -18.88 -6.27 13.34
C MET A 43 -18.72 -6.44 11.82
N ALA A 44 -18.10 -7.54 11.38
CA ALA A 44 -17.93 -7.82 9.95
C ALA A 44 -19.29 -8.06 9.26
N ALA A 45 -20.22 -8.74 9.92
CA ALA A 45 -21.58 -8.94 9.40
C ALA A 45 -22.35 -7.62 9.28
N GLU A 46 -22.24 -6.72 10.27
CA GLU A 46 -22.85 -5.38 10.24
C GLU A 46 -22.27 -4.53 9.09
N GLU A 47 -20.95 -4.53 8.91
CA GLU A 47 -20.30 -3.83 7.80
C GLU A 47 -20.77 -4.38 6.45
N GLN A 48 -20.85 -5.71 6.33
CA GLN A 48 -21.32 -6.35 5.10
C GLN A 48 -22.79 -6.04 4.82
N GLN A 49 -23.65 -5.97 5.85
CA GLN A 49 -25.03 -5.53 5.72
C GLN A 49 -25.13 -4.05 5.29
N ALA A 50 -24.29 -3.17 5.85
CA ALA A 50 -24.25 -1.77 5.46
C ALA A 50 -23.80 -1.59 4.00
N ILE A 51 -22.80 -2.36 3.55
CA ILE A 51 -22.36 -2.39 2.15
C ILE A 51 -23.48 -2.90 1.24
N ALA A 52 -24.14 -3.99 1.64
CA ALA A 52 -25.25 -4.55 0.87
C ALA A 52 -26.43 -3.57 0.74
N ALA A 53 -26.82 -2.91 1.84
CA ALA A 53 -27.86 -1.89 1.84
C ALA A 53 -27.47 -0.69 0.97
N ARG A 54 -26.21 -0.23 1.04
CA ARG A 54 -25.70 0.84 0.18
C ARG A 54 -25.76 0.44 -1.30
N ASN A 55 -25.33 -0.77 -1.64
CA ASN A 55 -25.34 -1.27 -3.01
C ASN A 55 -26.76 -1.47 -3.54
N ALA A 56 -27.68 -1.97 -2.71
CA ALA A 56 -29.10 -2.07 -3.06
C ALA A 56 -29.70 -0.69 -3.38
N LYS A 57 -29.37 0.34 -2.58
CA LYS A 57 -29.80 1.72 -2.84
C LYS A 57 -29.18 2.30 -4.11
N ILE A 58 -27.92 1.99 -4.40
CA ILE A 58 -27.28 2.40 -5.66
C ILE A 58 -28.00 1.77 -6.85
N GLU A 59 -28.36 0.49 -6.76
CA GLU A 59 -29.06 -0.22 -7.82
C GLU A 59 -30.49 0.31 -8.02
N GLU A 60 -31.20 0.60 -6.94
CA GLU A 60 -32.52 1.25 -7.02
C GLU A 60 -32.44 2.60 -7.73
N ILE A 61 -31.46 3.45 -7.36
CA ILE A 61 -31.23 4.73 -8.03
C ILE A 61 -30.87 4.51 -9.50
N ARG A 62 -30.07 3.49 -9.82
CA ARG A 62 -29.70 3.14 -11.20
C ARG A 62 -30.93 2.81 -12.04
N GLN A 63 -31.84 1.98 -11.52
CA GLN A 63 -33.08 1.63 -12.20
C GLN A 63 -33.99 2.83 -12.39
N GLN A 64 -34.08 3.72 -11.40
CA GLN A 64 -34.85 4.97 -11.52
C GLN A 64 -34.26 5.90 -12.59
N MET A 65 -32.92 6.02 -12.68
CA MET A 65 -32.28 6.81 -13.73
C MET A 65 -32.58 6.24 -15.12
N GLU A 66 -32.45 4.92 -15.30
CA GLU A 66 -32.74 4.24 -16.56
C GLU A 66 -34.21 4.42 -16.97
N ALA A 67 -35.15 4.34 -16.01
CA ALA A 67 -36.58 4.52 -16.27
C ALA A 67 -36.94 5.93 -16.79
N VAL A 68 -36.18 6.95 -16.40
CA VAL A 68 -36.36 8.35 -16.89
C VAL A 68 -35.48 8.61 -18.12
N GLY A 69 -34.74 7.61 -18.60
CA GLY A 69 -33.84 7.74 -19.76
C GLY A 69 -32.58 8.56 -19.46
N LEU A 70 -32.21 8.71 -18.19
CA LEU A 70 -30.99 9.39 -17.76
C LEU A 70 -29.84 8.38 -17.60
N SER A 71 -28.68 8.74 -18.13
CA SER A 71 -27.41 8.07 -17.87
C SER A 71 -26.59 8.83 -16.82
N ILE A 72 -25.54 8.18 -16.30
CA ILE A 72 -24.62 8.81 -15.34
C ILE A 72 -23.96 10.06 -15.94
N ASP A 73 -23.74 10.08 -17.25
CA ASP A 73 -23.16 11.21 -17.98
C ASP A 73 -24.11 12.41 -18.04
N ASP A 74 -25.44 12.17 -18.03
CA ASP A 74 -26.46 13.22 -18.05
C ASP A 74 -26.60 13.96 -16.71
N LEU A 75 -26.06 13.40 -15.62
CA LEU A 75 -26.03 14.03 -14.30
C LEU A 75 -24.97 15.12 -14.17
N GLY A 76 -24.21 15.42 -15.22
CA GLY A 76 -23.21 16.49 -15.22
C GLY A 76 -22.05 16.25 -14.26
N GLY A 77 -21.76 14.98 -13.94
CA GLY A 77 -20.65 14.61 -13.07
C GLY A 77 -19.35 15.19 -13.62
N VAL A 78 -18.77 16.17 -12.91
CA VAL A 78 -17.39 16.58 -13.15
C VAL A 78 -16.56 15.33 -12.96
N ALA A 79 -16.07 14.76 -14.06
CA ALA A 79 -15.07 13.71 -14.01
C ALA A 79 -13.96 14.23 -13.10
N VAL A 80 -13.89 13.73 -11.86
CA VAL A 80 -12.76 14.00 -10.97
C VAL A 80 -11.60 13.35 -11.69
N LYS A 81 -10.86 14.16 -12.47
CA LYS A 81 -9.65 13.73 -13.15
C LYS A 81 -8.80 13.10 -12.07
N ALA A 82 -8.68 11.77 -12.10
CA ALA A 82 -7.80 11.04 -11.23
C ALA A 82 -6.45 11.77 -11.29
N VAL A 83 -6.00 12.29 -10.15
CA VAL A 83 -4.72 12.99 -10.06
C VAL A 83 -3.69 12.00 -10.59
N GLY A 84 -3.20 12.26 -11.80
CA GLY A 84 -2.31 11.35 -12.50
C GLY A 84 -1.15 11.02 -11.57
N LYS A 85 -0.99 9.73 -11.25
CA LYS A 85 0.09 9.20 -10.43
C LYS A 85 1.40 9.79 -10.97
N LYS A 86 2.00 10.76 -10.26
CA LYS A 86 3.29 11.33 -10.65
C LYS A 86 4.26 10.16 -10.75
N ARG A 87 4.70 9.87 -11.97
CA ARG A 87 5.69 8.80 -12.22
C ARG A 87 6.91 9.12 -11.38
N ALA A 88 7.49 8.09 -10.75
CA ALA A 88 8.74 8.25 -10.01
C ALA A 88 9.79 8.89 -10.95
N PRO A 89 10.59 9.85 -10.46
CA PRO A 89 11.67 10.42 -11.24
C PRO A 89 12.60 9.30 -11.72
N ARG A 90 13.07 9.40 -12.97
CA ARG A 90 13.94 8.36 -13.56
C ARG A 90 15.24 8.27 -12.75
N PRO A 91 15.77 7.05 -12.52
CA PRO A 91 17.03 6.88 -11.82
C PRO A 91 18.18 7.57 -12.55
N ALA A 92 19.19 8.01 -11.80
CA ALA A 92 20.42 8.55 -12.37
C ALA A 92 21.13 7.47 -13.22
N LYS A 93 21.67 7.86 -14.37
CA LYS A 93 22.39 6.98 -15.29
C LYS A 93 23.91 7.12 -15.14
N TYR A 94 24.37 8.29 -14.71
CA TYR A 94 25.79 8.61 -14.58
C TYR A 94 26.11 9.21 -13.21
N GLN A 95 27.28 8.90 -12.66
CA GLN A 95 27.80 9.42 -11.39
C GLN A 95 29.27 9.81 -11.50
N ILE A 96 29.63 10.95 -10.93
CA ILE A 96 31.02 11.39 -10.77
C ILE A 96 31.23 11.96 -9.36
N GLU A 97 32.37 11.64 -8.76
CA GLU A 97 32.79 12.23 -7.49
C GLU A 97 33.81 13.33 -7.73
N VAL A 98 33.53 14.54 -7.25
CA VAL A 98 34.41 15.70 -7.39
C VAL A 98 34.53 16.37 -6.03
N ASN A 99 35.75 16.51 -5.52
CA ASN A 99 36.03 17.14 -4.23
C ASN A 99 35.26 16.51 -3.04
N GLY A 100 35.01 15.20 -3.09
CA GLY A 100 34.25 14.46 -2.07
C GLY A 100 32.72 14.60 -2.18
N GLU A 101 32.22 15.24 -3.24
CA GLU A 101 30.78 15.35 -3.52
C GLU A 101 30.40 14.46 -4.72
N VAL A 102 29.35 13.66 -4.52
CA VAL A 102 28.83 12.73 -5.54
C VAL A 102 27.75 13.42 -6.35
N ILE A 103 28.02 13.67 -7.63
CA ILE A 103 27.09 14.30 -8.55
C ILE A 103 26.52 13.26 -9.50
N GLN A 104 25.19 13.16 -9.53
CA GLN A 104 24.44 12.21 -10.35
C GLN A 104 23.66 12.89 -11.47
N TRP A 105 23.62 12.26 -12.64
CA TRP A 105 22.88 12.77 -13.79
C TRP A 105 22.09 11.66 -14.48
N THR A 106 20.82 11.94 -14.78
CA THR A 106 19.89 10.99 -15.43
C THR A 106 20.17 10.79 -16.93
N GLY A 107 21.12 11.55 -17.50
CA GLY A 107 21.36 11.60 -18.94
C GLY A 107 20.27 12.35 -19.72
N GLN A 108 19.30 12.94 -19.03
CA GLN A 108 18.27 13.79 -19.62
C GLN A 108 18.49 15.26 -19.24
N GLY A 109 18.31 16.16 -20.20
CA GLY A 109 18.44 17.61 -20.01
C GLY A 109 19.88 18.13 -20.16
N ARG A 110 20.16 19.29 -19.56
CA ARG A 110 21.50 19.90 -19.63
C ARG A 110 22.51 19.07 -18.84
N MET A 111 23.61 18.70 -19.48
CA MET A 111 24.72 18.00 -18.86
C MET A 111 25.37 18.89 -17.77
N PRO A 112 25.58 18.37 -16.55
CA PRO A 112 26.29 19.10 -15.51
C PRO A 112 27.73 19.42 -15.93
N THR A 113 28.24 20.57 -15.50
CA THR A 113 29.57 21.08 -15.87
C THR A 113 30.69 20.09 -15.54
N VAL A 114 30.53 19.30 -14.47
CA VAL A 114 31.51 18.29 -14.04
C VAL A 114 31.71 17.19 -15.09
N PHE A 115 30.63 16.64 -15.66
CA PHE A 115 30.71 15.66 -16.74
C PHE A 115 31.28 16.29 -18.01
N LYS A 116 30.84 17.51 -18.33
CA LYS A 116 31.33 18.24 -19.52
C LYS A 116 32.84 18.47 -19.45
N ASN A 117 33.37 18.82 -18.28
CA ASN A 117 34.80 19.03 -18.09
C ASN A 117 35.59 17.73 -18.26
N GLU A 118 35.09 16.59 -17.78
CA GLU A 118 35.78 15.31 -17.94
C GLU A 118 35.71 14.77 -19.37
N VAL A 119 34.58 14.94 -20.05
CA VAL A 119 34.47 14.61 -21.48
C VAL A 119 35.40 15.48 -22.32
N ASN A 120 35.52 16.78 -22.01
CA ASN A 120 36.46 17.68 -22.68
C ASN A 120 37.94 17.31 -22.43
N LYS A 121 38.24 16.64 -21.32
CA LYS A 121 39.58 16.09 -21.03
C LYS A 121 39.85 14.76 -21.75
N GLY A 122 38.90 14.27 -22.55
CA GLY A 122 39.02 13.06 -23.35
C GLY A 122 38.52 11.78 -22.69
N ARG A 123 37.84 11.86 -21.53
CA ARG A 123 37.20 10.69 -20.92
C ARG A 123 35.88 10.35 -21.60
N SER A 124 35.52 9.07 -21.62
CA SER A 124 34.23 8.63 -22.15
C SER A 124 33.13 8.88 -21.15
N MET A 125 31.91 9.16 -21.62
CA MET A 125 30.74 9.25 -20.76
C MET A 125 30.42 7.90 -20.10
N ASP A 126 30.81 6.81 -20.76
CA ASP A 126 30.58 5.44 -20.28
C ASP A 126 31.42 5.11 -19.04
N ASP A 127 32.52 5.85 -18.80
CA ASP A 127 33.36 5.70 -17.61
C ASP A 127 32.63 6.13 -16.32
N PHE A 128 31.51 6.82 -16.46
CA PHE A 128 30.71 7.34 -15.35
C PHE A 128 29.35 6.65 -15.20
N LEU A 129 29.10 5.55 -15.94
CA LEU A 129 27.83 4.82 -15.87
C LEU A 129 27.67 4.18 -14.47
N ILE A 130 26.47 4.27 -13.90
CA ILE A 130 26.08 3.55 -12.66
C ILE A 130 25.45 2.22 -13.03
#